data_AF-A0A7K0F5M0-F1
#
_entry.id   AF-A0A7K0F5M0-F1
#
_cell.length_a   1.000
_cell.length_b   1.000
_cell.length_c   1.000
_cell.angle_alpha   90.00
_cell.angle_beta   90.00
_cell.angle_gamma   90.00
#
_symmetry.space_group_name_H-M   'P 1'
#
loop_
_entity.id
_entity.type
_entity.pdbx_description
1 polymer ?
#
loop_
_entity_poly.entity_id
_entity_poly.type
_entity_poly.pdbx_seq_one_letter_code
_entity_poly.pdbx_strand_id
1 'polypeptide(L)'
;MKKIIIVVILLFVNEAYSQPHAITSADTLYVLFKSNKFQIKNIYEGSSKSNYLFRQYNFLFTHNEETNFTFYHNEYLGIDTKNDLVKSQIITVNKKFLRKHKKAIIGIKYFRKFGVCDSLYRSPRKPKTIYIIDLDERKKGKVILYQASGASRSCTKED
;
A
#
# COMPACT_ATOMS: atom_id res chain seq x y z
N MET A 1 -17.51 -30.35 -25.97
CA MET A 1 -17.14 -29.91 -24.61
C MET A 1 -15.68 -29.46 -24.49
N LYS A 2 -14.69 -30.17 -25.07
CA LYS A 2 -13.25 -29.79 -24.99
C LYS A 2 -12.92 -28.38 -25.50
N LYS A 3 -13.60 -27.89 -26.55
CA LYS A 3 -13.38 -26.53 -27.10
C LYS A 3 -13.90 -25.40 -26.19
N ILE A 4 -14.93 -25.66 -25.37
CA ILE A 4 -15.49 -24.66 -24.43
C ILE A 4 -14.54 -24.48 -23.24
N ILE A 5 -13.92 -25.56 -22.77
CA ILE A 5 -12.94 -25.53 -21.67
C ILE A 5 -11.73 -24.65 -22.03
N ILE A 6 -11.26 -24.70 -23.28
CA ILE A 6 -10.11 -23.89 -23.75
C ILE A 6 -10.43 -22.39 -23.74
N VAL A 7 -11.64 -22.00 -24.17
CA VAL A 7 -12.08 -20.59 -24.16
C VAL A 7 -12.20 -20.06 -22.73
N VAL A 8 -12.75 -20.87 -21.81
CA VAL A 8 -12.85 -20.51 -20.39
C VAL A 8 -11.46 -20.36 -19.75
N ILE A 9 -10.52 -21.28 -20.05
CA ILE A 9 -9.13 -21.18 -19.55
C ILE A 9 -8.45 -19.91 -20.07
N LEU A 10 -8.58 -19.60 -21.36
CA LEU A 10 -7.98 -18.41 -21.99
C LEU A 10 -8.47 -17.08 -21.36
N LEU A 11 -9.73 -17.03 -20.91
CA LEU A 11 -10.29 -15.84 -20.26
C LEU A 11 -9.69 -15.60 -18.86
N PHE A 12 -9.29 -16.65 -18.13
CA PHE A 12 -8.70 -16.49 -16.79
C PHE A 12 -7.20 -16.17 -16.82
N VAL A 13 -6.45 -16.56 -17.87
CA VAL A 13 -5.02 -16.26 -17.95
C VAL A 13 -4.76 -14.76 -18.18
N ASN A 14 -5.65 -14.08 -18.91
CA ASN A 14 -5.53 -12.64 -19.20
C ASN A 14 -5.65 -11.75 -17.95
N GLU A 15 -6.36 -12.19 -16.90
CA GLU A 15 -6.49 -11.37 -15.70
C GLU A 15 -5.17 -11.23 -14.94
N ALA A 16 -4.35 -12.28 -14.91
CA ALA A 16 -3.09 -12.31 -14.16
C ALA A 16 -1.99 -11.45 -14.81
N TYR A 17 -1.93 -11.41 -16.15
CA TYR A 17 -0.94 -10.61 -16.88
C TYR A 17 -1.26 -9.11 -16.91
N SER A 18 -2.52 -8.70 -16.66
CA SER A 18 -2.89 -7.27 -16.65
C SER A 18 -2.51 -6.52 -15.37
N GLN A 19 -2.25 -7.23 -14.27
CA GLN A 19 -2.07 -6.60 -12.97
C GLN A 19 -0.79 -5.74 -12.89
N PRO A 20 0.39 -6.21 -13.32
CA PRO A 20 1.61 -5.38 -13.30
C PRO A 20 1.45 -4.09 -14.12
N HIS A 21 0.82 -4.17 -15.29
CA HIS A 21 0.59 -3.00 -16.16
C HIS A 21 -0.40 -2.00 -15.55
N ALA A 22 -1.48 -2.50 -14.92
CA ALA A 22 -2.45 -1.64 -14.24
C ALA A 22 -1.81 -0.88 -13.07
N ILE A 23 -0.93 -1.54 -12.32
CA ILE A 23 -0.21 -0.95 -11.17
C ILE A 23 0.75 0.15 -11.62
N THR A 24 1.55 -0.10 -12.67
CA THR A 24 2.51 0.89 -13.17
C THR A 24 1.85 2.11 -13.81
N SER A 25 0.56 2.04 -14.18
CA SER A 25 -0.18 3.19 -14.73
C SER A 25 -1.05 3.94 -13.73
N ALA A 26 -1.19 3.45 -12.49
CA ALA A 26 -2.16 3.98 -11.54
C ALA A 26 -1.64 5.24 -10.83
N ASP A 27 -2.44 6.31 -10.81
CA ASP A 27 -2.16 7.50 -9.97
C ASP A 27 -2.20 7.15 -8.48
N THR A 28 -3.00 6.15 -8.11
CA THR A 28 -3.19 5.70 -6.73
C THR A 28 -2.84 4.23 -6.57
N LEU A 29 -1.94 3.95 -5.64
CA LEU A 29 -1.55 2.60 -5.26
C LEU A 29 -2.17 2.20 -3.92
N TYR A 30 -2.74 1.01 -3.86
CA TYR A 30 -3.30 0.47 -2.63
C TYR A 30 -2.43 -0.69 -2.13
N VAL A 31 -1.89 -0.58 -0.93
CA VAL A 31 -1.01 -1.59 -0.33
C VAL A 31 -1.77 -2.31 0.77
N LEU A 32 -1.95 -3.63 0.61
CA LEU A 32 -2.52 -4.48 1.64
C LEU A 32 -1.54 -4.65 2.79
N PHE A 33 -2.03 -4.37 3.99
CA PHE A 33 -1.33 -4.66 5.23
C PHE A 33 -2.15 -5.61 6.09
N LYS A 34 -1.51 -6.66 6.60
CA LYS A 34 -2.06 -7.53 7.64
C LYS A 34 -0.94 -8.00 8.54
N SER A 35 -1.03 -7.76 9.84
CA SER A 35 0.04 -8.07 10.79
C SER A 35 0.43 -9.55 10.72
N ASN A 36 1.73 -9.81 10.59
CA ASN A 36 2.36 -11.12 10.65
C ASN A 36 3.88 -10.95 10.80
N LYS A 37 4.64 -12.05 10.82
CA LYS A 37 6.10 -12.02 10.96
C LYS A 37 6.86 -11.20 9.91
N PHE A 38 6.23 -10.84 8.79
CA PHE A 38 6.83 -10.02 7.72
C PHE A 38 6.16 -8.64 7.55
N GLN A 39 5.12 -8.35 8.33
CA GLN A 39 4.34 -7.13 8.25
C GLN A 39 4.06 -6.66 9.67
N ILE A 40 4.77 -5.65 10.13
CA ILE A 40 4.72 -5.17 11.51
C ILE A 40 4.15 -3.75 11.53
N LYS A 41 3.12 -3.53 12.35
CA LYS A 41 2.55 -2.21 12.60
C LYS A 41 2.99 -1.71 13.96
N ASN A 42 3.55 -0.51 14.01
CA ASN A 42 3.80 0.23 15.24
C ASN A 42 2.98 1.52 15.25
N ILE A 43 2.41 1.86 16.40
CA ILE A 43 1.67 3.11 16.61
C ILE A 43 2.34 3.82 17.77
N TYR A 44 2.74 5.07 17.54
CA TYR A 44 3.38 5.92 18.53
C TYR A 44 2.52 7.16 18.77
N GLU A 45 2.32 7.52 20.02
CA GLU A 45 1.78 8.81 20.37
C GLU A 45 2.92 9.84 20.31
N GLY A 46 2.66 10.96 19.61
CA GLY A 46 3.55 12.11 19.63
C GLY A 46 3.70 12.65 21.06
N SER A 47 4.76 13.43 21.29
CA SER A 47 4.96 14.09 22.59
C SER A 47 3.70 14.84 23.04
N SER A 48 3.55 15.01 24.36
CA SER A 48 2.39 15.68 24.99
C SER A 48 2.05 17.06 24.40
N LYS A 49 3.01 17.73 23.75
CA LYS A 49 2.83 19.03 23.09
C LYS A 49 2.27 18.96 21.67
N SER A 50 2.33 17.80 21.02
CA SER A 50 2.17 17.69 19.57
C SER A 50 0.93 16.91 19.10
N ASN A 51 0.18 16.27 20.02
CA ASN A 51 -1.10 15.60 19.80
C ASN A 51 -1.28 14.97 18.39
N TYR A 52 -0.37 14.07 18.00
CA TYR A 52 -0.46 13.31 16.76
C TYR A 52 -0.23 11.82 17.02
N LEU A 53 -0.83 10.95 16.21
CA LEU A 53 -0.54 9.53 16.14
C LEU A 53 0.35 9.27 14.93
N PHE A 54 1.45 8.57 15.17
CA PHE A 54 2.38 8.15 14.14
C PHE A 54 2.30 6.65 13.93
N ARG A 55 1.90 6.25 12.73
CA ARG A 55 1.76 4.85 12.35
C ARG A 55 2.89 4.46 11.40
N GLN A 56 3.58 3.38 11.73
CA GLN A 56 4.59 2.75 10.88
C GLN A 56 4.13 1.37 10.43
N TYR A 57 4.16 1.13 9.13
CA TYR A 57 3.87 -0.17 8.52
C TYR A 57 5.16 -0.71 7.89
N ASN A 58 5.81 -1.62 8.60
CA ASN A 58 7.08 -2.23 8.20
C ASN A 58 6.82 -3.52 7.42
N PHE A 59 7.40 -3.61 6.22
CA PHE A 59 7.42 -4.80 5.38
C PHE A 59 8.84 -5.36 5.39
N LEU A 60 8.99 -6.60 5.86
CA LEU A 60 10.28 -7.30 5.95
C LEU A 60 10.43 -8.25 4.75
N PHE A 61 11.53 -8.10 4.03
CA PHE A 61 11.87 -8.93 2.90
C PHE A 61 13.06 -9.82 3.29
N THR A 62 12.87 -11.13 3.20
CA THR A 62 13.91 -12.11 3.53
C THR A 62 14.79 -12.46 2.34
N HIS A 63 14.53 -11.87 1.17
CA HIS A 63 15.28 -12.06 -0.06
C HIS A 63 15.38 -10.72 -0.79
N ASN A 64 16.57 -10.47 -1.38
CA ASN A 64 17.04 -9.28 -2.10
C ASN A 64 17.72 -8.21 -1.21
N GLU A 65 18.46 -7.29 -1.83
CA GLU A 65 19.27 -6.22 -1.18
C GLU A 65 18.45 -5.24 -0.34
N GLU A 66 17.12 -5.25 -0.47
CA GLU A 66 16.18 -4.51 0.37
C GLU A 66 15.84 -5.33 1.62
N THR A 67 16.32 -4.93 2.79
CA THR A 67 16.04 -5.66 4.05
C THR A 67 14.66 -5.33 4.62
N ASN A 68 14.18 -4.11 4.40
CA ASN A 68 12.87 -3.64 4.85
C ASN A 68 12.37 -2.44 4.05
N PHE A 69 11.07 -2.20 4.14
CA PHE A 69 10.43 -0.97 3.68
C PHE A 69 9.39 -0.51 4.69
N THR A 70 9.33 0.79 4.95
CA THR A 70 8.39 1.36 5.92
C THR A 70 7.48 2.38 5.25
N PHE A 71 6.17 2.22 5.46
CA PHE A 71 5.19 3.26 5.17
C PHE A 71 4.81 4.00 6.45
N TYR A 72 4.58 5.30 6.33
CA TYR A 72 4.28 6.21 7.43
C TYR A 72 2.93 6.88 7.23
N HIS A 73 2.16 6.97 8.30
CA HIS A 73 0.92 7.77 8.34
C HIS A 73 0.91 8.61 9.62
N ASN A 74 0.59 9.90 9.48
CA ASN A 74 0.56 10.86 10.57
C ASN A 74 -0.87 11.39 10.72
N GLU A 75 -1.50 11.07 11.85
CA GLU A 75 -2.84 11.56 12.19
C GLU A 75 -2.71 12.67 13.23
N TYR A 76 -3.16 13.89 12.92
CA TYR A 76 -3.14 15.02 13.86
C TYR A 76 -4.48 15.07 14.62
N LEU A 77 -4.43 14.97 15.95
CA LEU A 77 -5.61 14.87 16.83
C LEU A 77 -6.08 16.23 17.38
N GLY A 78 -5.41 17.34 17.03
CA GLY A 78 -5.72 18.70 17.49
C GLY A 78 -6.39 19.60 16.43
N ILE A 79 -7.17 20.58 16.89
CA ILE A 79 -7.93 21.55 16.06
C ILE A 79 -7.03 22.67 15.50
N ASP A 80 -5.89 22.96 16.13
CA ASP A 80 -5.10 24.19 15.91
C ASP A 80 -3.77 24.03 15.12
N THR A 81 -3.64 23.03 14.24
CA THR A 81 -2.50 23.02 13.32
C THR A 81 -2.81 23.85 12.07
N LYS A 82 -2.67 25.17 12.23
CA LYS A 82 -2.74 26.24 11.20
C LYS A 82 -1.68 26.13 10.09
N ASN A 83 -1.01 24.99 9.95
CA ASN A 83 -0.09 24.69 8.86
C ASN A 83 -0.70 23.56 8.04
N ASP A 84 -1.40 23.93 6.96
CA ASP A 84 -2.05 23.08 5.95
C ASP A 84 -1.08 22.18 5.15
N LEU A 85 0.11 21.89 5.68
CA LEU A 85 1.08 21.04 5.01
C LEU A 85 0.78 19.58 5.34
N VAL A 86 -0.22 19.08 4.61
CA VAL A 86 -0.52 17.68 4.33
C VAL A 86 -1.06 16.87 5.52
N LYS A 87 -2.34 17.06 5.85
CA LYS A 87 -3.09 16.07 6.65
C LYS A 87 -3.13 14.75 5.86
N SER A 88 -2.44 13.73 6.33
CA SER A 88 -2.55 12.41 5.71
C SER A 88 -3.95 11.86 5.94
N GLN A 89 -4.65 11.49 4.86
CA GLN A 89 -6.08 11.22 4.89
C GLN A 89 -6.40 9.81 5.41
N ILE A 90 -7.42 9.69 6.26
CA ILE A 90 -8.04 8.42 6.64
C ILE A 90 -9.38 8.29 5.90
N ILE A 91 -9.56 7.21 5.14
CA ILE A 91 -10.78 6.96 4.38
C ILE A 91 -11.41 5.66 4.86
N THR A 92 -12.73 5.67 5.07
CA THR A 92 -13.50 4.45 5.33
C THR A 92 -14.29 4.07 4.08
N VAL A 93 -14.01 2.89 3.52
CA VAL A 93 -14.70 2.38 2.32
C VAL A 93 -15.44 1.07 2.59
N ASN A 94 -16.35 0.72 1.69
CA ASN A 94 -17.02 -0.59 1.70
C ASN A 94 -16.21 -1.65 0.93
N LYS A 95 -16.58 -2.93 1.08
CA LYS A 95 -15.96 -4.04 0.32
C LYS A 95 -16.10 -3.89 -1.20
N LYS A 96 -17.12 -3.19 -1.71
CA LYS A 96 -17.30 -3.01 -3.16
C LYS A 96 -16.18 -2.17 -3.76
N PHE A 97 -15.67 -1.19 -3.02
CA PHE A 97 -14.50 -0.40 -3.39
C PHE A 97 -13.28 -1.30 -3.68
N LEU A 98 -12.96 -2.23 -2.77
CA LEU A 98 -11.84 -3.14 -2.96
C LEU A 98 -11.98 -4.01 -4.23
N ARG A 99 -13.21 -4.40 -4.57
CA ARG A 99 -13.48 -5.16 -5.80
C ARG A 99 -13.24 -4.31 -7.06
N LYS A 100 -13.70 -3.05 -7.04
CA LYS A 100 -13.50 -2.10 -8.15
C LYS A 100 -12.01 -1.82 -8.40
N HIS A 101 -11.22 -1.71 -7.32
CA HIS A 101 -9.80 -1.35 -7.39
C HIS A 101 -8.85 -2.56 -7.30
N LYS A 102 -9.34 -3.81 -7.39
CA LYS A 102 -8.55 -5.04 -7.19
C LYS A 102 -7.23 -5.08 -7.97
N LYS A 103 -7.20 -4.54 -9.19
CA LYS A 103 -6.00 -4.51 -10.03
C LYS A 103 -4.91 -3.56 -9.54
N ALA A 104 -5.28 -2.49 -8.82
CA ALA A 104 -4.36 -1.52 -8.22
C ALA A 104 -4.01 -1.87 -6.76
N ILE A 105 -4.51 -2.99 -6.25
CA ILE A 105 -4.19 -3.48 -4.91
C ILE A 105 -2.99 -4.43 -5.00
N ILE A 106 -1.94 -4.09 -4.26
CA ILE A 106 -0.73 -4.89 -4.12
C ILE A 106 -0.53 -5.33 -2.67
N GLY A 107 0.39 -6.26 -2.45
CA GLY A 107 0.81 -6.67 -1.12
C GLY A 107 2.23 -7.18 -1.13
N ILE A 108 2.70 -7.71 0.00
CA ILE A 108 4.10 -8.14 0.17
C ILE A 108 4.62 -9.10 -0.92
N LYS A 109 3.75 -9.96 -1.48
CA LYS A 109 4.13 -10.87 -2.58
C LYS A 109 4.52 -10.13 -3.86
N TYR A 110 3.86 -9.00 -4.15
CA TYR A 110 4.18 -8.17 -5.29
C TYR A 110 5.57 -7.54 -5.12
N PHE A 111 5.81 -6.93 -3.96
CA PHE A 111 7.11 -6.34 -3.62
C PHE A 111 8.25 -7.35 -3.64
N ARG A 112 8.04 -8.58 -3.15
CA ARG A 112 9.04 -9.65 -3.24
C ARG A 112 9.39 -10.04 -4.68
N LYS A 113 8.43 -9.91 -5.61
CA LYS A 113 8.62 -10.29 -7.01
C LYS A 113 9.27 -9.18 -7.83
N PHE A 114 8.88 -7.93 -7.58
CA PHE A 114 9.23 -6.80 -8.45
C PHE A 114 10.14 -5.77 -7.79
N GLY A 115 10.51 -5.94 -6.52
CA GLY A 115 11.28 -4.95 -5.75
C GLY A 115 10.42 -3.77 -5.31
N VAL A 116 10.65 -3.24 -4.10
CA VAL A 116 9.87 -2.08 -3.63
C VAL A 116 10.33 -0.81 -4.34
N CYS A 117 11.65 -0.64 -4.51
CA CYS A 117 12.20 0.56 -5.13
C CYS A 117 11.76 0.73 -6.59
N ASP A 118 11.75 -0.37 -7.35
CA ASP A 118 11.28 -0.37 -8.73
C ASP A 118 9.78 -0.08 -8.81
N SER A 119 9.01 -0.63 -7.86
CA SER A 119 7.56 -0.46 -7.82
C SER A 119 7.10 0.95 -7.42
N LEU A 120 7.84 1.64 -6.55
CA LEU A 120 7.40 2.90 -5.96
C LEU A 120 8.16 4.13 -6.46
N TYR A 121 9.45 4.01 -6.80
CA TYR A 121 10.32 5.16 -7.06
C TYR A 121 10.86 5.20 -8.48
N ARG A 122 11.28 4.06 -9.05
CA ARG A 122 11.94 4.03 -10.36
C ARG A 122 10.98 3.85 -11.55
N SER A 123 9.69 3.58 -11.29
CA SER A 123 8.68 3.58 -12.35
C SER A 123 8.53 5.00 -12.95
N PRO A 124 8.57 5.17 -14.28
CA PRO A 124 8.34 6.47 -14.94
C PRO A 124 6.93 7.01 -14.69
N ARG A 125 6.03 6.16 -14.19
CA ARG A 125 4.68 6.49 -13.75
C ARG A 125 4.51 6.11 -12.27
N LYS A 126 5.40 6.63 -11.41
CA LYS A 126 5.32 6.43 -9.96
C LYS A 126 3.94 6.87 -9.45
N PRO A 127 3.35 6.13 -8.49
CA PRO A 127 2.05 6.50 -7.94
C PRO A 127 2.16 7.86 -7.25
N LYS A 128 1.18 8.74 -7.49
CA LYS A 128 1.07 10.04 -6.83
C LYS A 128 0.56 9.90 -5.40
N THR A 129 -0.22 8.85 -5.13
CA THR A 129 -0.81 8.61 -3.82
C THR A 129 -0.73 7.14 -3.45
N ILE A 130 -0.36 6.87 -2.20
CA ILE A 130 -0.29 5.52 -1.66
C ILE A 130 -1.26 5.44 -0.49
N TYR A 131 -2.11 4.41 -0.48
CA TYR A 131 -2.97 4.09 0.65
C TYR A 131 -2.63 2.71 1.21
N ILE A 132 -2.44 2.63 2.53
CA ILE A 132 -2.40 1.36 3.25
C ILE A 132 -3.83 0.92 3.55
N ILE A 133 -4.21 -0.26 3.05
CA ILE A 133 -5.43 -0.96 3.43
C ILE A 133 -5.09 -1.84 4.64
N ASP A 134 -5.40 -1.35 5.84
CA ASP A 134 -5.15 -2.07 7.10
C ASP A 134 -6.25 -3.10 7.36
N LEU A 135 -5.90 -4.39 7.24
CA LEU A 135 -6.86 -5.48 7.42
C LEU A 135 -7.15 -5.78 8.89
N ASP A 136 -6.33 -5.30 9.82
CA ASP A 136 -6.48 -5.55 11.25
C ASP A 136 -7.49 -4.58 11.88
N GLU A 137 -7.73 -3.41 11.25
CA GLU A 137 -8.67 -2.39 11.73
C GLU A 137 -10.02 -2.38 11.01
N ARG A 138 -10.42 -3.52 10.43
CA ARG A 138 -11.72 -3.67 9.78
C ARG A 138 -12.87 -3.55 10.79
N LYS A 139 -13.80 -2.62 10.56
CA LYS A 139 -15.01 -2.43 11.39
C LYS A 139 -16.26 -2.79 10.60
N LYS A 140 -16.99 -3.84 11.01
CA LYS A 140 -18.32 -4.22 10.49
C LYS A 140 -18.48 -4.08 8.96
N GLY A 141 -17.59 -4.69 8.19
CA GLY A 141 -17.65 -4.69 6.71
C GLY A 141 -17.11 -3.42 6.03
N LYS A 142 -16.65 -2.44 6.81
CA LYS A 142 -15.88 -1.28 6.34
C LYS A 142 -14.38 -1.56 6.45
N VAL A 143 -13.63 -0.94 5.55
CA VAL A 143 -12.18 -1.04 5.42
C VAL A 143 -11.61 0.35 5.58
N ILE A 144 -10.59 0.49 6.42
CA ILE A 144 -9.91 1.76 6.66
C ILE A 144 -8.69 1.82 5.74
N LEU A 145 -8.53 2.95 5.06
CA LEU A 145 -7.36 3.29 4.27
C LEU A 145 -6.64 4.45 4.91
N TYR A 146 -5.33 4.31 5.05
CA TYR A 146 -4.44 5.35 5.52
C TYR A 146 -3.60 5.85 4.35
N GLN A 147 -3.74 7.11 3.98
CA GLN A 147 -2.79 7.71 3.05
C GLN A 147 -1.42 7.69 3.70
N ALA A 148 -0.42 7.20 2.98
CA ALA A 148 0.90 7.00 3.53
C ALA A 148 1.98 7.56 2.61
N SER A 149 3.09 7.96 3.20
CA SER A 149 4.35 8.16 2.50
C SER A 149 5.21 6.91 2.69
N GLY A 150 5.93 6.53 1.64
CA GLY A 150 6.94 5.48 1.73
C GLY A 150 8.30 6.10 2.04
N ALA A 151 9.09 5.44 2.89
CA ALA A 151 10.53 5.66 2.90
C ALA A 151 11.26 4.32 2.98
N SER A 152 12.32 4.19 2.19
CA SER A 152 13.33 3.17 2.40
C SER A 152 14.70 3.77 2.16
N ARG A 153 15.61 3.49 3.10
CA ARG A 153 17.03 3.82 3.00
C ARG A 153 17.73 3.05 1.87
N SER A 154 17.10 2.00 1.36
CA SER A 154 17.65 1.14 0.30
C SER A 154 17.26 1.62 -1.10
N CYS A 155 16.23 2.46 -1.23
CA CYS A 155 15.81 3.04 -2.52
C CYS A 155 16.61 4.28 -2.91
N THR A 156 17.49 4.73 -2.02
CA THR A 156 18.52 5.73 -2.28
C THR A 156 19.83 5.02 -2.62
N LYS A 157 20.01 4.63 -3.88
CA LYS A 157 21.34 4.44 -4.49
C LYS A 157 21.35 5.31 -5.73
N GLU A 158 22.06 6.44 -5.65
CA GLU A 158 23.49 6.60 -6.02
C GLU A 158 23.56 6.91 -7.52
N ASP A 159 23.58 8.21 -7.82
CA ASP A 159 24.13 8.72 -9.09
C ASP A 159 25.63 8.40 -9.17
#